data_AF-A0A1C3P1H1-F1
#
_entry.id   AF-A0A1C3P1H1-F1
#
_cell.length_a   1.000
_cell.length_b   1.000
_cell.length_c   1.000
_cell.angle_alpha   90.00
_cell.angle_beta   90.00
_cell.angle_gamma   90.00
#
_symmetry.space_group_name_H-M   'P 1'
#
loop_
_entity.id
_entity.type
_entity.pdbx_description
1 polymer ?
#
loop_
_entity_poly.entity_id
_entity_poly.type
_entity_poly.pdbx_seq_one_letter_code
_entity_poly.pdbx_strand_id
1 'polypeptide(L)' 'MAAGQAVARILLTAAAHGAAARPVGHAEDIDAIRVRVRELLRSTGHVQMIILVGYPLPGGSPVEPARRRPTSEILTIVD' A
#
# COMPACT_ATOMS: atom_id res chain seq x y z
N MET A 1 0.53 14.79 -3.40
CA MET A 1 1.06 13.73 -4.29
C MET A 1 -0.07 12.77 -4.66
N ALA A 2 -0.36 12.56 -5.95
CA ALA A 2 -1.53 11.80 -6.41
C ALA A 2 -1.44 10.29 -6.13
N ALA A 3 -0.27 9.67 -6.30
CA ALA A 3 -0.09 8.23 -6.09
C ALA A 3 -0.35 7.82 -4.63
N GLY A 4 0.18 8.58 -3.66
CA GLY A 4 -0.07 8.33 -2.23
C GLY A 4 -1.55 8.43 -1.85
N GLN A 5 -2.27 9.40 -2.42
CA GLN A 5 -3.73 9.52 -2.21
C GLN A 5 -4.49 8.35 -2.85
N ALA A 6 -4.09 7.90 -4.03
CA ALA A 6 -4.70 6.73 -4.69
C ALA A 6 -4.51 5.47 -3.83
N VAL A 7 -3.33 5.29 -3.25
CA VAL A 7 -3.02 4.14 -2.38
C VAL A 7 -3.84 4.19 -1.11
N ALA A 8 -3.95 5.35 -0.46
CA ALA A 8 -4.82 5.52 0.70
C ALA A 8 -6.26 5.10 0.39
N ARG A 9 -6.80 5.52 -0.77
CA ARG A 9 -8.14 5.11 -1.22
C ARG A 9 -8.26 3.60 -1.43
N ILE A 10 -7.27 2.97 -2.08
CA ILE A 10 -7.26 1.52 -2.30
C ILE A 10 -7.28 0.77 -0.96
N LEU A 11 -6.39 1.14 -0.03
CA LEU A 11 -6.27 0.46 1.26
C LEU A 11 -7.54 0.61 2.12
N LEU A 12 -8.12 1.81 2.17
CA LEU A 12 -9.37 2.06 2.89
C LEU A 12 -10.56 1.33 2.25
N THR A 13 -10.61 1.28 0.93
CA THR A 13 -11.67 0.55 0.20
C THR A 13 -11.57 -0.95 0.46
N ALA A 14 -10.37 -1.53 0.39
CA ALA A 14 -10.15 -2.94 0.69
C ALA A 14 -10.58 -3.29 2.12
N ALA A 15 -10.16 -2.48 3.10
CA ALA A 15 -10.53 -2.65 4.51
C ALA A 15 -12.05 -2.59 4.71
N ALA A 16 -12.75 -1.65 4.06
CA ALA A 16 -14.21 -1.53 4.13
C ALA A 16 -14.94 -2.76 3.56
N HIS A 17 -14.31 -3.50 2.64
CA HIS A 17 -14.84 -4.75 2.09
C HIS A 17 -14.34 -6.00 2.83
N GLY A 18 -13.64 -5.85 3.96
CA GLY A 18 -13.08 -6.97 4.71
C GLY A 18 -11.88 -7.66 4.04
N ALA A 19 -11.30 -7.05 3.01
CA ALA A 19 -10.09 -7.53 2.38
C ALA A 19 -8.85 -7.00 3.12
N ALA A 20 -7.83 -7.85 3.22
CA ALA A 20 -6.49 -7.44 3.60
C ALA A 20 -5.77 -6.86 2.39
N ALA A 21 -5.03 -5.78 2.59
CA ALA A 21 -4.20 -5.17 1.55
C ALA A 21 -2.82 -4.80 2.11
N ARG A 22 -1.76 -5.03 1.32
CA ARG A 22 -0.37 -4.75 1.69
C ARG A 22 0.39 -4.13 0.52
N PRO A 23 0.89 -2.89 0.64
CA PRO A 23 1.91 -2.38 -0.26
C PRO A 23 3.18 -3.23 -0.18
N VAL A 24 3.74 -3.62 -1.32
CA VAL A 24 5.02 -4.32 -1.35
C VAL A 24 6.12 -3.29 -1.35
N GLY A 25 6.81 -3.13 -0.21
CA GLY A 25 7.94 -2.21 -0.15
C GLY A 25 9.10 -2.68 -1.05
N HIS A 26 9.75 -1.73 -1.72
CA HIS A 26 10.97 -1.89 -2.52
C HIS A 26 10.85 -2.73 -3.80
N ALA A 27 9.66 -3.22 -4.17
CA ALA A 27 9.51 -4.00 -5.40
C ALA A 27 9.69 -3.11 -6.65
N GLU A 28 9.26 -1.85 -6.57
CA GLU A 28 9.43 -0.83 -7.59
C GLU A 28 10.88 -0.31 -7.71
N ASP A 29 11.72 -0.51 -6.69
CA ASP A 29 13.11 -0.05 -6.65
C ASP A 29 14.08 -0.99 -7.38
N ILE A 30 13.61 -2.18 -7.76
CA ILE A 30 14.37 -3.14 -8.56
C ILE A 30 13.97 -2.97 -10.03
N ASP A 31 14.88 -2.45 -10.85
CA ASP A 31 14.61 -2.17 -12.27
C ASP A 31 14.11 -3.39 -13.06
N ALA A 32 14.64 -4.58 -12.75
CA ALA A 32 14.19 -5.83 -13.36
C ALA A 32 12.70 -6.13 -13.09
N ILE A 33 12.22 -5.87 -11.87
CA ILE A 33 10.81 -6.04 -11.50
C ILE A 33 9.96 -5.01 -12.24
N ARG A 34 10.43 -3.76 -12.33
CA ARG A 34 9.72 -2.68 -13.02
C ARG A 34 9.52 -2.97 -14.51
N VAL A 35 10.57 -3.43 -15.20
CA VAL A 35 10.48 -3.84 -16.61
C VAL A 35 9.50 -4.99 -16.77
N ARG A 36 9.62 -6.02 -15.92
CA ARG A 36 8.76 -7.20 -16.02
C ARG A 36 7.28 -6.89 -15.77
N VAL A 37 6.98 -6.07 -14.78
CA VAL A 37 5.61 -5.63 -14.49
C VAL A 37 5.05 -4.79 -15.63
N ARG A 38 5.86 -3.90 -16.22
CA ARG A 38 5.46 -3.11 -17.39
C ARG A 38 5.08 -4.01 -18.57
N GLU A 39 5.90 -5.00 -18.88
CA GLU A 39 5.62 -5.99 -19.94
C GLU A 39 4.32 -6.76 -19.68
N LEU A 40 4.16 -7.30 -18.47
CA LEU A 40 2.99 -8.09 -18.09
C LEU A 40 1.69 -7.28 -18.17
N LEU A 41 1.74 -6.01 -17.76
CA LEU A 41 0.57 -5.13 -17.77
C LEU A 41 0.35 -4.44 -19.13
N ARG A 42 1.22 -4.67 -20.12
CA ARG A 42 1.25 -3.95 -21.41
C ARG A 42 1.09 -2.44 -21.22
N SER A 43 1.67 -1.91 -20.15
CA SER A 43 1.46 -0.53 -19.72
C SER A 43 2.53 0.37 -20.30
N THR A 44 2.14 1.58 -20.70
CA THR A 44 3.09 2.64 -21.07
C THR A 44 3.48 3.52 -19.87
N GLY A 45 2.86 3.30 -18.71
CA GLY A 45 3.07 4.10 -17.50
C GLY A 45 4.32 3.72 -16.68
N HIS A 46 4.56 4.47 -15.62
CA HIS A 46 5.55 4.14 -14.59
C HIS A 46 4.86 3.48 -13.40
N VAL A 47 5.34 2.29 -13.02
CA VAL A 47 4.88 1.60 -11.81
C VAL A 47 5.27 2.44 -10.60
N GLN A 48 4.27 2.94 -9.87
CA GLN A 48 4.47 3.72 -8.64
C GLN A 48 4.40 2.85 -7.39
N MET A 49 3.66 1.74 -7.43
CA MET A 49 3.47 0.84 -6.30
C MET A 49 2.89 -0.50 -6.75
N ILE A 50 3.23 -1.56 -6.03
CA ILE A 50 2.59 -2.88 -6.15
C ILE A 50 1.85 -3.16 -4.84
N ILE A 51 0.59 -3.59 -4.94
CA ILE A 51 -0.27 -3.86 -3.78
C ILE A 51 -0.83 -5.27 -3.88
N LEU A 52 -0.61 -6.07 -2.84
CA LEU A 52 -1.27 -7.37 -2.69
C LEU A 52 -2.61 -7.17 -2.00
N VAL A 53 -3.69 -7.74 -2.56
CA VAL A 53 -5.04 -7.67 -2.00
C VAL A 53 -5.65 -9.06 -1.97
N GLY A 54 -6.28 -9.44 -0.87
CA GLY A 54 -6.94 -10.73 -0.74
C GLY A 54 -7.74 -10.84 0.56
N TYR A 55 -8.53 -11.91 0.67
CA TYR A 55 -9.29 -12.20 1.88
C TYR A 55 -8.45 -13.06 2.84
N PRO A 56 -8.52 -12.81 4.15
CA PRO A 56 -7.90 -13.69 5.13
C PRO A 56 -8.53 -15.08 5.05
N LEU A 57 -7.72 -16.11 5.31
CA LEU A 57 -8.21 -17.48 5.39
C LEU A 57 -9.22 -17.60 6.55
N PRO A 58 -10.21 -18.50 6.46
CA PRO A 58 -11.10 -18.80 7.59
C PRO A 58 -10.30 -19.17 8.84
N GLY A 59 -10.61 -18.52 9.97
CA GLY A 59 -9.87 -18.70 11.23
C GLY A 59 -8.54 -17.94 11.33
N GLY A 60 -8.18 -17.15 10.33
CA GLY A 60 -7.02 -16.25 10.38
C GLY A 60 -7.18 -15.19 11.48
N SER A 61 -6.17 -15.05 12.34
CA SER A 61 -6.15 -14.00 13.36
C SER A 61 -5.66 -12.67 12.77
N PRO A 62 -6.23 -11.53 13.19
CA PRO A 62 -5.70 -10.22 12.82
C PRO A 62 -4.24 -10.07 13.28
N VAL A 63 -3.45 -9.37 12.47
CA VAL A 63 -2.08 -9.01 12.85
C VAL A 63 -2.11 -7.85 13.84
N GLU A 64 -1.25 -7.89 14.85
CA GLU A 64 -1.09 -6.81 15.82
C GLU A 64 -0.77 -5.48 15.10
N PRO A 65 -1.46 -4.37 15.42
CA PRO A 65 -1.20 -3.09 14.79
C PRO A 65 0.23 -2.60 15.01
N ALA A 66 0.88 -2.16 13.94
CA ALA A 66 2.18 -1.51 14.05
C ALA A 66 2.06 -0.23 14.88
N ARG A 67 3.00 -0.02 15.82
CA ARG A 67 3.06 1.19 16.65
C ARG A 67 3.06 2.44 15.78
N ARG A 68 2.32 3.46 16.21
CA ARG A 68 2.30 4.79 15.60
C ARG A 68 3.03 5.77 16.50
N ARG A 69 3.73 6.73 15.91
CA ARG A 69 4.27 7.86 16.66
C ARG A 69 3.10 8.66 17.27
N PRO A 70 3.22 9.12 18.52
CA PRO A 70 2.20 9.97 19.12
C PRO A 70 2.05 11.29 18.34
N THR A 71 0.86 11.88 18.39
CA THR A 71 0.56 13.12 17.65
C THR A 71 1.50 14.26 18.02
N SER A 72 1.87 14.36 19.30
CA SER A 72 2.81 15.37 19.81
C SER A 72 4.20 15.29 19.18
N GLU A 73 4.59 14.15 18.60
CA GLU A 73 5.87 14.00 17.89
C GLU A 73 5.81 14.40 16.41
N ILE A 74 4.61 14.53 15.83
CA ILE A 74 4.44 14.72 14.38
C ILE A 74 3.63 15.96 13.97
N LEU A 75 2.91 16.57 14.91
CA LEU A 75 2.09 17.76 14.68
C LEU A 75 2.68 18.96 15.44
N THR A 76 3.00 20.02 14.71
CA THR A 76 3.37 21.32 15.29
C THR A 76 2.23 22.29 15.05
N ILE A 77 1.76 22.93 16.11
CA ILE A 77 0.78 24.00 16.04
C ILE A 77 1.56 25.31 16.14
N VAL A 78 1.31 26.23 15.21
CA VAL A 78 1.90 27.57 15.18
C VAL A 78 0.76 28.55 15.31
N ASP A 79 0.89 29.49 16.25
CA ASP A 79 -0.08 30.58 16.48
C ASP A 79 -0.11 31.60 15.33
#